data_AF-A0A943JNG3-F1
#
_entry.id   AF-A0A943JNG3-F1
#
_cell.length_a   1.000
_cell.length_b   1.000
_cell.length_c   1.000
_cell.angle_alpha   90.00
_cell.angle_beta   90.00
_cell.angle_gamma   90.00
#
_symmetry.space_group_name_H-M   'P 1'
#
loop_
_entity.id
_entity.type
_entity.pdbx_description
1 polymer ?
#
loop_
_entity_poly.entity_id
_entity_poly.type
_entity_poly.pdbx_seq_one_letter_code
_entity_poly.pdbx_strand_id
1 'polypeptide(L)'
;MNKTKTYSGKRTIPIPYFLCPYIVEQMKIANKQINNDEKLLFKTNNSNYCGRSTINNELKRIFKQEFNITDISSHSLRHTFGTRCIESGMAPVVVQRLMGHKDIAVTLNTYTSVLEQFKEREFDKVNPYYLNENLIGNNFLYDVNNIKAFER
;
A
#
# COMPACT_ATOMS: atom_id res chain seq x y z
N MET A 1 5.19 1.82 32.05
CA MET A 1 4.09 2.09 31.09
C MET A 1 4.62 3.06 30.03
N ASN A 2 5.25 2.56 28.97
CA ASN A 2 5.82 3.43 27.93
C ASN A 2 4.70 3.88 26.98
N LYS A 3 4.17 5.10 27.22
CA LYS A 3 3.32 5.81 26.25
C LYS A 3 4.07 5.89 24.92
N THR A 4 3.46 5.41 23.85
CA THR A 4 3.98 5.55 22.49
C THR A 4 4.16 7.03 22.15
N LYS A 5 5.35 7.38 21.62
CA LYS A 5 5.69 8.71 21.14
C LYS A 5 4.73 9.13 20.01
N THR A 6 3.95 10.18 20.28
CA THR A 6 3.14 11.00 19.34
C THR A 6 1.88 10.38 18.72
N TYR A 7 0.86 11.23 18.60
CA TYR A 7 -0.47 10.99 17.99
C TYR A 7 -0.41 10.43 16.55
N SER A 8 0.72 10.58 15.84
CA SER A 8 0.95 10.12 14.46
C SER A 8 0.94 8.60 14.23
N GLY A 9 0.91 7.77 15.27
CA GLY A 9 0.95 6.30 15.13
C GLY A 9 -0.41 5.64 14.84
N LYS A 10 -1.52 6.29 15.23
CA LYS A 10 -2.87 5.74 15.05
C LYS A 10 -3.39 6.06 13.65
N ARG A 11 -3.89 5.04 12.95
CA ARG A 11 -4.48 5.18 11.62
C ARG A 11 -5.56 4.14 11.37
N THR A 12 -6.54 4.52 10.58
CA THR A 12 -7.58 3.63 10.06
C THR A 12 -7.15 3.13 8.69
N ILE A 13 -7.16 1.80 8.51
CA ILE A 13 -6.82 1.17 7.24
C ILE A 13 -8.11 0.49 6.73
N PRO A 14 -8.57 0.79 5.50
CA PRO A 14 -9.70 0.09 4.93
C PRO A 14 -9.32 -1.38 4.72
N ILE A 15 -10.21 -2.28 5.12
CA ILE A 15 -10.05 -3.72 4.93
C ILE A 15 -10.69 -4.07 3.59
N PRO A 16 -9.93 -4.59 2.60
CA PRO A 16 -10.52 -5.12 1.37
C PRO A 16 -11.56 -6.20 1.66
N TYR A 17 -12.70 -6.15 0.99
CA TYR A 17 -13.82 -7.07 1.26
C TYR A 17 -13.45 -8.55 1.14
N PHE A 18 -12.52 -8.90 0.25
CA PHE A 18 -12.06 -10.28 0.09
C PHE A 18 -11.31 -10.81 1.32
N LEU A 19 -10.81 -9.94 2.22
CA LEU A 19 -10.17 -10.35 3.47
C LEU A 19 -11.17 -10.62 4.62
N CYS A 20 -12.40 -10.12 4.50
CA CYS A 20 -13.40 -10.23 5.57
C CYS A 20 -13.65 -11.68 6.04
N PRO A 21 -13.80 -12.69 5.15
CA PRO A 21 -14.03 -14.07 5.60
C PRO A 21 -12.93 -14.60 6.52
N TYR A 22 -11.66 -14.35 6.18
CA TYR A 22 -10.50 -14.80 6.96
C TYR A 22 -10.39 -14.07 8.30
N ILE A 23 -10.73 -12.79 8.34
CA ILE A 23 -10.75 -12.02 9.60
C ILE A 23 -11.85 -12.55 10.52
N VAL A 24 -13.05 -12.81 9.98
CA VAL A 24 -14.16 -13.38 10.75
C VAL A 24 -13.81 -14.78 11.27
N GLU A 25 -13.18 -15.61 10.45
CA GLU A 25 -12.67 -16.91 10.88
C GLU A 25 -11.67 -16.77 12.03
N GLN A 26 -10.68 -15.88 11.88
CA GLN A 26 -9.69 -15.64 12.92
C GLN A 26 -10.31 -15.10 14.21
N MET A 27 -11.33 -14.25 14.12
CA MET A 27 -12.09 -13.79 15.29
C MET A 27 -12.77 -14.95 16.02
N LYS A 28 -13.34 -15.92 15.29
CA LYS A 28 -13.95 -17.13 15.89
C LYS A 28 -12.90 -17.98 16.60
N ILE A 29 -11.70 -18.12 16.03
CA ILE A 29 -10.58 -18.83 16.64
C ILE A 29 -10.15 -18.12 17.93
N ALA A 30 -9.89 -16.80 17.84
CA ALA A 30 -9.45 -15.99 18.96
C ALA A 30 -10.42 -15.98 20.14
N ASN A 31 -11.73 -15.98 19.87
CA ASN A 31 -12.79 -16.03 20.90
C ASN A 31 -12.86 -17.38 21.62
N LYS A 32 -12.37 -18.46 21.01
CA LYS A 32 -12.33 -19.81 21.63
C LYS A 32 -11.06 -20.03 22.45
N GLN A 33 -10.05 -19.16 22.36
CA GLN A 33 -8.81 -19.30 23.11
C GLN A 33 -9.02 -18.90 24.57
N ILE A 34 -8.90 -19.87 25.47
CA ILE A 34 -9.10 -19.68 26.92
C ILE A 34 -8.07 -18.70 27.50
N ASN A 35 -6.86 -18.65 26.93
CA ASN A 35 -5.76 -17.82 27.40
C ASN A 35 -5.65 -16.46 26.66
N ASN A 36 -6.78 -15.90 26.19
CA ASN A 36 -6.83 -14.66 25.43
C ASN A 36 -7.60 -13.55 26.17
N ASP A 37 -7.19 -13.27 27.41
CA ASP A 37 -7.86 -12.30 28.29
C ASP A 37 -7.88 -10.88 27.70
N GLU A 38 -6.87 -10.53 26.91
CA GLU A 38 -6.74 -9.24 26.21
C GLU A 38 -7.55 -9.15 24.91
N LYS A 39 -8.28 -10.22 24.52
CA LYS A 39 -9.08 -10.29 23.29
C LYS A 39 -8.28 -9.94 22.03
N LEU A 40 -7.04 -10.42 21.95
CA LEU A 40 -6.17 -10.21 20.79
C LEU A 40 -6.70 -11.00 19.59
N LEU A 41 -6.65 -10.40 18.40
CA LEU A 41 -7.02 -11.08 17.15
C LEU A 41 -6.04 -12.22 16.82
N PHE A 42 -4.76 -12.03 17.15
CA PHE A 42 -3.72 -13.04 16.97
C PHE A 42 -3.05 -13.33 18.32
N LYS A 43 -3.43 -14.46 18.93
CA LYS A 43 -2.85 -14.93 20.20
C LYS A 43 -2.14 -16.26 19.99
N THR A 44 -0.89 -16.32 20.43
CA THR A 44 -0.09 -17.54 20.49
C THR A 44 -0.51 -18.39 21.68
N ASN A 45 -0.47 -19.72 21.53
CA ASN A 45 -0.86 -20.64 22.60
C ASN A 45 0.09 -20.55 23.82
N ASN A 46 1.38 -20.31 23.58
CA ASN A 46 2.43 -20.44 24.62
C ASN A 46 3.02 -19.10 25.10
N SER A 47 2.58 -17.95 24.55
CA SER A 47 3.08 -16.64 24.97
C SER A 47 1.95 -15.61 25.03
N ASN A 48 2.13 -14.54 25.80
CA ASN A 48 1.13 -13.48 25.91
C ASN A 48 0.95 -12.71 24.60
N TYR A 49 2.02 -12.56 23.81
CA TYR A 49 2.00 -11.84 22.54
C TYR A 49 2.72 -12.62 21.44
N CYS A 50 2.25 -12.43 20.20
CA CYS A 50 2.94 -12.92 19.02
C CYS A 50 4.15 -12.03 18.71
N GLY A 51 5.35 -12.60 18.81
CA GLY A 51 6.60 -11.88 18.54
C GLY A 51 6.84 -11.67 17.05
N ARG A 52 7.51 -10.56 16.68
CA ARG A 52 7.90 -10.29 15.28
C ARG A 52 8.76 -11.41 14.68
N SER A 53 9.69 -11.96 15.46
CA SER A 53 10.53 -13.08 15.04
C SER A 53 9.71 -14.32 14.74
N THR A 54 8.74 -14.67 15.60
CA THR A 54 7.79 -15.77 15.38
C THR A 54 7.04 -15.61 14.06
N ILE A 55 6.46 -14.43 13.82
CA ILE A 55 5.72 -14.13 12.58
C ILE A 55 6.64 -14.28 11.35
N ASN A 56 7.83 -13.69 11.37
CA ASN A 56 8.74 -13.75 10.24
C ASN A 56 9.28 -15.16 10.00
N ASN A 57 9.51 -15.95 11.06
CA ASN A 57 9.95 -17.34 10.93
C ASN A 57 8.88 -18.22 10.30
N GLU A 58 7.63 -18.10 10.77
CA GLU A 58 6.50 -18.84 10.17
C GLU A 58 6.27 -18.41 8.71
N LEU A 59 6.33 -17.11 8.43
CA LEU A 59 6.21 -16.60 7.07
C LEU A 59 7.28 -17.19 6.14
N LYS A 60 8.56 -17.18 6.57
CA LYS A 60 9.66 -17.79 5.82
C LYS A 60 9.47 -19.28 5.62
N ARG A 61 9.00 -19.99 6.65
CA ARG A 61 8.74 -21.44 6.56
C ARG A 61 7.68 -21.74 5.51
N ILE A 62 6.53 -21.07 5.57
CA ILE A 62 5.41 -21.26 4.62
C ILE A 62 5.88 -20.92 3.20
N PHE A 63 6.50 -19.76 3.00
CA PHE A 63 6.93 -19.33 1.66
C PHE A 63 8.04 -20.19 1.06
N LYS A 64 8.94 -20.71 1.89
CA LYS A 64 9.96 -21.67 1.44
C LYS A 64 9.31 -22.98 1.00
N GLN A 65 8.33 -23.49 1.74
CA GLN A 65 7.66 -24.76 1.46
C GLN A 65 6.77 -24.68 0.22
N GLU A 66 5.96 -23.63 0.11
CA GLU A 66 4.95 -23.51 -0.94
C GLU A 66 5.50 -22.89 -2.23
N PHE A 67 6.52 -22.01 -2.13
CA PHE A 67 6.97 -21.19 -3.26
C PHE A 67 8.49 -21.17 -3.46
N ASN A 68 9.26 -21.89 -2.63
CA ASN A 68 10.73 -21.84 -2.62
C ASN A 68 11.32 -20.43 -2.45
N ILE A 69 10.61 -19.54 -1.74
CA ILE A 69 11.05 -18.16 -1.43
C ILE A 69 11.61 -18.12 -0.01
N THR A 70 12.87 -17.69 0.13
CA THR A 70 13.57 -17.63 1.43
C THR A 70 13.79 -16.21 1.94
N ASP A 71 13.88 -15.23 1.05
CA ASP A 71 14.06 -13.82 1.39
C ASP A 71 12.71 -13.09 1.50
N ILE A 72 11.94 -13.47 2.52
CA ILE A 72 10.64 -12.87 2.82
C ILE A 72 10.55 -12.44 4.28
N SER A 73 9.86 -11.33 4.49
CA SER A 73 9.52 -10.82 5.82
C SER A 73 8.17 -10.11 5.80
N SER A 74 7.61 -9.84 6.97
CA SER A 74 6.46 -8.95 7.13
C SER A 74 6.69 -7.55 6.53
N HIS A 75 7.94 -7.08 6.45
CA HIS A 75 8.27 -5.82 5.79
C HIS A 75 8.17 -5.95 4.26
N SER A 76 8.61 -7.08 3.70
CA SER A 76 8.49 -7.39 2.28
C SER A 76 7.02 -7.39 1.85
N LEU A 77 6.12 -8.02 2.63
CA LEU A 77 4.68 -7.98 2.36
C LEU A 77 4.12 -6.55 2.39
N ARG A 78 4.59 -5.73 3.34
CA ARG A 78 4.19 -4.31 3.43
C ARG A 78 4.67 -3.51 2.20
N HIS A 79 5.85 -3.80 1.68
CA HIS A 79 6.32 -3.18 0.43
C HIS A 79 5.46 -3.60 -0.75
N THR A 80 5.17 -4.89 -0.89
CA THR A 80 4.26 -5.39 -1.94
C THR A 80 2.91 -4.69 -1.86
N PHE A 81 2.32 -4.52 -0.68
CA PHE A 81 1.08 -3.78 -0.50
C PHE A 81 1.18 -2.34 -1.04
N GLY A 82 2.24 -1.60 -0.67
CA GLY A 82 2.46 -0.25 -1.14
C GLY A 82 2.60 -0.16 -2.67
N THR A 83 3.41 -1.04 -3.26
CA THR A 83 3.57 -1.15 -4.72
C THR A 83 2.23 -1.39 -5.41
N ARG A 84 1.45 -2.37 -4.95
CA ARG A 84 0.15 -2.71 -5.55
C ARG A 84 -0.88 -1.57 -5.43
N CYS A 85 -0.84 -0.79 -4.35
CA CYS A 85 -1.68 0.41 -4.24
C CYS A 85 -1.31 1.48 -5.29
N ILE A 86 -0.02 1.73 -5.51
CA ILE A 86 0.42 2.72 -6.51
C ILE A 86 0.06 2.22 -7.92
N GLU A 87 0.31 0.95 -8.21
CA GLU A 87 -0.03 0.33 -9.50
C GLU A 87 -1.54 0.39 -9.79
N SER A 88 -2.39 0.29 -8.76
CA SER A 88 -3.84 0.46 -8.89
C SER A 88 -4.28 1.92 -9.12
N GLY A 89 -3.33 2.84 -9.24
CA GLY A 89 -3.57 4.27 -9.43
C GLY A 89 -3.82 5.05 -8.14
N MET A 90 -3.52 4.49 -6.96
CA MET A 90 -3.68 5.23 -5.72
C MET A 90 -2.60 6.31 -5.61
N ALA A 91 -3.02 7.55 -5.31
CA ALA A 91 -2.09 8.66 -5.15
C ALA A 91 -1.01 8.36 -4.09
N PRO A 92 0.28 8.64 -4.35
CA PRO A 92 1.38 8.28 -3.45
C PRO A 92 1.24 8.84 -2.02
N VAL A 93 0.67 10.03 -1.89
CA VAL A 93 0.38 10.66 -0.59
C VAL A 93 -0.64 9.87 0.23
N VAL A 94 -1.61 9.22 -0.42
CA VAL A 94 -2.60 8.36 0.24
C VAL A 94 -1.93 7.07 0.70
N VAL A 95 -1.12 6.44 -0.15
CA VAL A 95 -0.34 5.24 0.19
C VAL A 95 0.58 5.52 1.38
N GLN A 96 1.30 6.66 1.39
CA GLN A 96 2.16 7.06 2.51
C GLN A 96 1.39 7.12 3.84
N ARG A 97 0.18 7.70 3.84
CA ARG A 97 -0.68 7.80 5.03
C ARG A 97 -1.15 6.43 5.50
N LEU A 98 -1.55 5.54 4.58
CA LEU A 98 -1.96 4.16 4.91
C LEU A 98 -0.79 3.35 5.48
N MET A 99 0.39 3.50 4.89
CA MET A 99 1.59 2.85 5.35
C MET A 99 2.07 3.44 6.67
N GLY A 100 1.82 4.73 6.97
CA GLY A 100 2.30 5.39 8.18
C GLY A 100 3.81 5.70 8.14
N HIS A 101 4.32 6.03 6.95
CA HIS A 101 5.69 6.51 6.80
C HIS A 101 5.76 8.00 7.14
N LYS A 102 6.54 8.35 8.18
CA LYS A 102 6.73 9.75 8.60
C LYS A 102 7.41 10.57 7.50
N ASP A 103 8.27 9.94 6.73
CA ASP A 103 8.98 10.53 5.60
C ASP A 103 8.45 9.95 4.28
N ILE A 104 8.07 10.83 3.36
CA ILE A 104 7.62 10.45 2.02
C ILE A 104 8.79 9.91 1.19
N ALA A 105 10.04 10.31 1.49
CA ALA A 105 11.24 9.86 0.80
C ALA A 105 11.44 8.33 0.91
N VAL A 106 11.06 7.71 2.02
CA VAL A 106 11.09 6.24 2.17
C VAL A 106 10.09 5.57 1.22
N THR A 107 8.94 6.21 0.97
CA THR A 107 7.93 5.72 0.04
C THR A 107 8.39 5.97 -1.40
N LEU A 108 8.89 7.17 -1.70
CA LEU A 108 9.38 7.54 -3.04
C LEU A 108 10.56 6.68 -3.48
N ASN A 109 11.57 6.49 -2.62
CA ASN A 109 12.79 5.73 -2.95
C ASN A 109 12.52 4.24 -3.16
N THR A 110 11.52 3.66 -2.48
CA THR A 110 11.19 2.24 -2.65
C THR A 110 10.31 1.96 -3.87
N TYR A 111 9.60 2.97 -4.40
CA TYR A 111 8.62 2.78 -5.48
C TYR A 111 8.92 3.61 -6.73
N THR A 112 10.13 4.14 -6.89
CA THR A 112 10.54 5.07 -7.95
C THR A 112 10.09 4.66 -9.35
N SER A 113 10.27 3.39 -9.74
CA SER A 113 9.89 2.90 -11.07
C SER A 113 8.37 2.96 -11.32
N VAL A 114 7.57 2.58 -10.32
CA VAL A 114 6.10 2.61 -10.42
C VAL A 114 5.59 4.05 -10.35
N LEU A 115 6.26 4.90 -9.57
CA LEU A 115 5.91 6.31 -9.46
C LEU A 115 6.17 7.09 -10.74
N GLU A 116 7.23 6.76 -11.48
CA GLU A 116 7.49 7.37 -12.79
C GLU A 116 6.39 7.03 -13.78
N GLN A 117 6.01 5.75 -13.88
CA GLN A 117 4.90 5.30 -14.72
C GLN A 117 3.56 5.93 -14.30
N PHE A 118 3.33 6.09 -13.00
CA PHE A 118 2.14 6.77 -12.48
C PHE A 118 2.15 8.26 -12.85
N LYS A 119 3.30 8.94 -12.73
CA LYS A 119 3.47 10.36 -13.09
C LYS A 119 3.16 10.60 -14.55
N GLU A 120 3.70 9.79 -15.46
CA GLU A 120 3.41 9.85 -16.90
C GLU A 120 1.91 9.70 -17.17
N ARG A 121 1.29 8.66 -16.59
CA ARG A 121 -0.16 8.41 -16.74
C ARG A 121 -1.03 9.54 -16.21
N GLU A 122 -0.66 10.18 -15.10
CA GLU A 122 -1.42 11.31 -14.57
C GLU A 122 -1.19 12.58 -15.40
N PHE A 123 0.02 12.78 -15.94
CA PHE A 123 0.33 13.92 -16.80
C PHE A 123 -0.44 13.87 -18.13
N ASP A 124 -0.66 12.68 -18.69
CA ASP A 124 -1.47 12.49 -19.91
C ASP A 124 -2.91 13.02 -19.77
N LYS A 125 -3.43 13.13 -18.54
CA LYS A 125 -4.77 13.65 -18.25
C LYS A 125 -4.84 15.19 -18.26
N VAL A 126 -3.70 15.87 -18.14
CA VAL A 126 -3.64 17.33 -18.00
C VAL A 126 -4.08 18.03 -19.28
N ASN A 127 -3.59 17.57 -20.44
CA ASN A 127 -3.93 18.19 -21.72
C ASN A 127 -5.45 18.12 -22.02
N PRO A 128 -6.12 16.95 -21.93
CA PRO A 128 -7.57 16.89 -22.06
C PRO A 128 -8.33 17.79 -21.08
N TYR A 129 -7.87 17.87 -19.82
CA TYR A 129 -8.50 18.74 -18.82
C TYR A 129 -8.44 20.21 -19.21
N TYR A 130 -7.27 20.71 -19.62
CA TYR A 130 -7.12 22.10 -20.05
C TYR A 130 -7.97 22.46 -21.27
N LEU A 131 -8.13 21.51 -22.20
CA LEU A 131 -8.98 21.70 -23.38
C LEU A 131 -10.47 21.71 -23.01
N ASN A 132 -10.92 20.78 -22.15
CA ASN A 132 -12.33 20.70 -21.74
C ASN A 132 -12.78 21.91 -20.93
N GLU A 133 -11.91 22.44 -20.07
CA GLU A 133 -12.21 23.59 -19.21
C GLU A 133 -11.94 24.95 -19.92
N ASN A 134 -11.63 24.95 -21.22
CA ASN A 134 -11.26 26.14 -22.01
C ASN A 134 -10.17 27.00 -21.34
N LEU A 135 -9.22 26.36 -20.65
CA LEU A 135 -8.15 27.04 -19.91
C LEU A 135 -7.01 27.51 -20.83
N ILE A 136 -7.02 27.09 -22.10
CA ILE A 136 -6.07 27.51 -23.14
C ILE A 136 -6.85 28.19 -24.26
N GLY A 137 -6.38 29.35 -24.71
CA GLY A 137 -7.01 30.08 -25.81
C GLY A 137 -6.94 29.32 -27.14
N ASN A 138 -7.99 29.44 -27.95
CA ASN A 138 -8.17 28.74 -29.24
C ASN A 138 -6.99 28.86 -30.23
N ASN A 139 -6.14 29.89 -30.10
CA ASN A 139 -4.95 30.05 -30.94
C ASN A 139 -3.90 28.93 -30.73
N PHE A 140 -3.82 28.32 -29.55
CA PHE A 140 -2.82 27.29 -29.26
C PHE A 140 -3.16 25.93 -29.90
N LEU A 141 -4.45 25.63 -30.06
CA LEU A 141 -4.95 24.43 -30.72
C LEU A 141 -4.64 24.42 -32.24
N TYR A 142 -4.59 25.60 -32.86
CA TYR A 142 -4.22 25.75 -34.27
C TYR A 142 -2.75 25.38 -34.53
N ASP A 143 -1.83 25.78 -33.64
CA ASP A 143 -0.40 25.50 -33.80
C ASP A 143 -0.06 24.02 -33.57
N VAL A 144 -0.69 23.34 -32.61
CA VAL A 144 -0.43 21.90 -32.34
C VAL A 144 -0.88 21.01 -33.51
N ASN A 145 -2.00 21.34 -34.17
CA ASN A 145 -2.47 20.60 -35.33
C ASN A 145 -1.56 20.77 -36.56
N ASN A 146 -0.88 21.93 -36.68
CA ASN A 146 0.16 22.11 -37.68
C ASN A 146 1.41 21.27 -37.36
N ILE A 147 1.85 21.19 -36.10
CA ILE A 147 3.04 20.42 -35.72
C ILE A 147 2.86 18.91 -36.00
N LYS A 148 1.70 18.33 -35.68
CA LYS A 148 1.43 16.90 -35.96
C LYS A 148 1.31 16.57 -37.45
N ALA A 149 1.07 17.55 -38.31
CA ALA A 149 1.05 17.36 -39.76
C ALA A 149 2.45 17.22 -40.37
N PHE A 150 3.52 17.58 -39.64
CA PHE A 150 4.91 17.47 -40.07
C PHE A 150 5.62 16.18 -39.63
N GLU A 151 4.99 15.34 -38.81
CA GLU A 151 5.55 14.06 -38.33
C GLU A 151 5.05 12.82 -39.11
N ARG A 152 4.54 13.01 -40.35
CA ARG A 152 4.20 11.92 -41.27
C ARG A 152 5.15 11.84 -42.45
#